data_AF-A0A522DIT6-F1
#
_entry.id   AF-A0A522DIT6-F1
#
_cell.length_a   1.000
_cell.length_b   1.000
_cell.length_c   1.000
_cell.angle_alpha   90.00
_cell.angle_beta   90.00
_cell.angle_gamma   90.00
#
_symmetry.space_group_name_H-M   'P 1'
#
loop_
_entity.id
_entity.type
_entity.pdbx_description
1 polymer ?
#
loop_
_entity_poly.entity_id
_entity_poly.type
_entity_poly.pdbx_seq_one_letter_code
_entity_poly.pdbx_strand_id
1 'polypeptide(L)'
;MTKKFFGVQSMLTGSLLHSSTETATSSPPSDGKPMNGDSKNAGLDDLIDDIESWWQRMDKAFNKAMRMREEKITCDTCPHIDPGCCHQKVLITIFEMLPIVRYLLRQGRDTPEFRAQLEADGIMMEGMGRTEFFHGGGKCTFLQSGRCSIYAVRPSACRSYHVVSEPERCQPGRYDGIRKINDEAYVNETLLASRMLNKELGLKETAKRIMMGALPRMVLMGLEMWEAADFQGFVRAQPWPTDDNLDDWIDKGKNPYAERLYQIRSKKDGLDRPGQ
;
A
#
# COMPACT_ATOMS: atom_id res chain seq x y z
N MET A 1 -9.15 -3.01 -24.12
CA MET A 1 -8.76 -1.61 -24.42
C MET A 1 -8.55 -0.88 -23.10
N THR A 2 -7.37 -1.03 -22.51
CA THR A 2 -6.96 -0.37 -21.27
C THR A 2 -6.66 1.09 -21.59
N LYS A 3 -7.52 2.01 -21.12
CA LYS A 3 -7.19 3.44 -21.11
C LYS A 3 -6.04 3.60 -20.10
N LYS A 4 -4.83 3.87 -20.59
CA LYS A 4 -3.67 4.06 -19.71
C LYS A 4 -4.00 5.07 -18.60
N PHE A 5 -3.58 4.78 -17.37
CA PHE A 5 -3.67 5.66 -16.20
C PHE A 5 -2.81 6.93 -16.40
N PHE A 6 -3.25 7.87 -17.24
CA PHE A 6 -2.55 9.15 -17.46
C PHE A 6 -3.47 10.31 -17.08
N GLY A 7 -3.11 11.02 -16.02
CA GLY A 7 -3.83 12.24 -15.62
C GLY A 7 -3.50 12.86 -14.26
N VAL A 8 -2.48 12.40 -13.52
CA VAL A 8 -2.07 13.05 -12.25
C VAL A 8 -0.60 13.41 -12.32
N GLN A 9 -0.29 14.56 -12.94
CA GLN A 9 1.08 15.07 -13.04
C GLN A 9 1.28 16.39 -12.27
N SER A 10 0.31 16.84 -11.47
CA SER A 10 0.32 18.21 -10.95
C SER A 10 -0.24 18.32 -9.54
N MET A 11 0.50 17.87 -8.51
CA MET A 11 0.34 18.39 -7.14
C MET A 11 1.62 18.38 -6.28
N LEU A 12 2.67 17.63 -6.65
CA LEU A 12 3.92 17.56 -5.86
C LEU A 12 4.99 18.63 -6.21
N THR A 13 4.70 19.56 -7.12
CA THR A 13 5.64 20.63 -7.53
C THR A 13 5.08 22.00 -7.20
N GLY A 14 4.92 22.31 -5.92
CA GLY A 14 4.86 23.69 -5.46
C GLY A 14 6.25 24.32 -5.54
N SER A 15 6.45 25.19 -6.54
CA SER A 15 7.59 26.11 -6.72
C SER A 15 9.01 25.55 -6.56
N LEU A 16 9.63 25.18 -7.68
CA LEU A 16 10.85 25.83 -8.23
C LEU A 16 11.47 24.95 -9.34
N LEU A 17 11.70 25.62 -10.48
CA LEU A 17 12.73 25.38 -11.49
C LEU A 17 12.60 24.24 -12.52
N HIS A 18 12.51 24.71 -13.78
CA HIS A 18 13.32 24.38 -14.96
C HIS A 18 13.68 22.92 -15.26
N SER A 19 13.26 22.54 -16.46
CA SER A 19 13.51 21.27 -17.15
C SER A 19 15.00 21.03 -17.40
N SER A 20 15.47 19.82 -17.09
CA SER A 20 16.67 19.24 -17.71
C SER A 20 16.40 17.76 -17.92
N THR A 21 16.42 17.36 -19.18
CA THR A 21 16.25 15.98 -19.65
C THR A 21 17.57 15.22 -19.51
N GLU A 22 17.60 14.18 -18.67
CA GLU A 22 18.65 13.18 -18.70
C GLU A 22 18.05 11.80 -18.98
N THR A 23 18.59 11.17 -20.02
CA THR A 23 18.33 9.81 -20.48
C THR A 23 19.01 8.80 -19.56
N ALA A 24 18.22 7.95 -18.90
CA ALA A 24 18.73 6.82 -18.13
C ALA A 24 18.68 5.52 -18.95
N THR A 25 19.84 4.87 -19.04
CA THR A 25 20.07 3.55 -19.63
C THR A 25 19.51 2.44 -18.74
N SER A 26 18.69 1.56 -19.32
CA SER A 26 18.10 0.38 -18.70
C SER A 26 19.00 -0.86 -18.83
N SER A 27 19.17 -1.63 -17.75
CA SER A 27 19.78 -2.97 -17.74
C SER A 27 18.85 -4.04 -18.35
N PRO A 28 19.39 -5.17 -18.88
CA PRO A 28 18.62 -6.14 -19.64
C PRO A 28 17.83 -7.11 -18.75
N PRO A 29 16.70 -7.67 -19.23
CA PRO A 29 15.92 -8.65 -18.49
C PRO A 29 16.57 -10.04 -18.57
N SER A 30 16.49 -10.78 -17.46
CA SER A 30 16.94 -12.16 -17.33
C SER A 30 15.94 -13.12 -17.98
N ASP A 31 16.42 -13.94 -18.91
CA ASP A 31 15.68 -15.01 -19.59
C ASP A 31 15.32 -16.15 -18.61
N GLY A 32 14.08 -16.15 -18.15
CA GLY A 32 13.45 -17.28 -17.46
C GLY A 32 12.02 -17.39 -17.94
N LYS A 33 11.78 -18.24 -18.95
CA LYS A 33 10.46 -18.41 -19.58
C LYS A 33 9.74 -19.61 -18.96
N PRO A 34 8.65 -19.43 -18.19
CA PRO A 34 7.64 -20.45 -18.04
C PRO A 34 6.42 -20.16 -18.93
N MET A 35 6.20 -21.13 -19.82
CA MET A 35 4.96 -21.75 -20.27
C MET A 35 3.73 -20.94 -20.71
N ASN A 36 3.21 -21.40 -21.86
CA ASN A 36 1.89 -21.13 -22.42
C ASN A 36 0.77 -21.17 -21.37
N GLY A 37 0.06 -20.05 -21.20
CA GLY A 37 -1.18 -19.97 -20.45
C GLY A 37 -2.01 -18.77 -20.92
N ASP A 38 -3.12 -19.06 -21.60
CA ASP A 38 -4.32 -18.26 -21.87
C ASP A 38 -4.25 -16.72 -21.79
N SER A 39 -4.66 -16.07 -22.87
CA SER A 39 -4.89 -14.62 -23.02
C SER A 39 -5.89 -13.97 -22.04
N LYS A 40 -6.34 -14.69 -21.00
CA LYS A 40 -7.37 -14.27 -20.04
C LYS A 40 -6.84 -13.28 -18.99
N ASN A 41 -5.55 -13.34 -18.67
CA ASN A 41 -4.93 -12.46 -17.65
C ASN A 41 -4.29 -11.19 -18.22
N ALA A 42 -4.24 -11.02 -19.55
CA ALA A 42 -3.59 -9.87 -20.17
C ALA A 42 -4.10 -8.52 -19.61
N GLY A 43 -5.39 -8.41 -19.31
CA GLY A 43 -5.94 -7.19 -18.72
C GLY A 43 -5.54 -6.92 -17.26
N LEU A 44 -5.33 -7.97 -16.45
CA LEU A 44 -4.88 -7.84 -15.07
C LEU A 44 -3.36 -7.56 -15.04
N ASP A 45 -2.59 -8.24 -15.87
CA ASP A 45 -1.14 -8.01 -15.98
C ASP A 45 -0.83 -6.59 -16.45
N ASP A 46 -1.51 -6.10 -17.50
CA ASP A 46 -1.39 -4.72 -17.97
C ASP A 46 -1.69 -3.70 -16.86
N LEU A 47 -2.76 -3.94 -16.10
CA LEU A 47 -3.13 -3.11 -14.97
C LEU A 47 -2.03 -3.09 -13.90
N ILE A 48 -1.44 -4.24 -13.59
CA ILE A 48 -0.40 -4.33 -12.56
C ILE A 48 0.90 -3.70 -13.04
N ASP A 49 1.24 -3.80 -14.33
CA ASP A 49 2.36 -3.08 -14.93
C ASP A 49 2.17 -1.55 -14.82
N ASP A 50 0.96 -1.05 -15.03
CA ASP A 50 0.62 0.36 -14.83
C ASP A 50 0.78 0.78 -13.35
N ILE A 51 0.34 -0.07 -12.41
CA ILE A 51 0.48 0.14 -10.95
C ILE A 51 1.95 0.16 -10.54
N GLU A 52 2.75 -0.82 -10.96
CA GLU A 52 4.18 -0.89 -10.65
C GLU A 52 4.94 0.30 -11.24
N SER A 53 4.61 0.69 -12.47
CA SER A 53 5.17 1.88 -13.10
C SER A 53 4.82 3.16 -12.32
N TRP A 54 3.59 3.25 -11.80
CA TRP A 54 3.18 4.34 -10.92
C TRP A 54 3.99 4.36 -9.63
N TRP A 55 4.17 3.21 -8.96
CA TRP A 55 4.99 3.09 -7.76
C TRP A 55 6.44 3.51 -7.98
N GLN A 56 7.07 3.08 -9.07
CA GLN A 56 8.44 3.48 -9.38
C GLN A 56 8.58 5.01 -9.51
N ARG A 57 7.61 5.67 -10.16
CA ARG A 57 7.59 7.13 -10.27
C ARG A 57 7.41 7.80 -8.91
N MET A 58 6.48 7.31 -8.10
CA MET A 58 6.22 7.82 -6.75
C MET A 58 7.41 7.63 -5.83
N ASP A 59 8.07 6.47 -5.85
CA ASP A 59 9.30 6.22 -5.09
C ASP A 59 10.41 7.18 -5.50
N LYS A 60 10.60 7.40 -6.80
CA LYS A 60 11.61 8.36 -7.29
C LYS A 60 11.32 9.77 -6.78
N ALA A 61 10.08 10.23 -6.86
CA ALA A 61 9.67 11.54 -6.38
C ALA A 61 9.82 11.66 -4.86
N PHE A 62 9.35 10.66 -4.12
CA PHE A 62 9.43 10.60 -2.67
C PHE A 62 10.87 10.56 -2.17
N ASN A 63 11.72 9.68 -2.73
CA ASN A 63 13.13 9.61 -2.36
C ASN A 63 13.87 10.92 -2.69
N LYS A 64 13.51 11.59 -3.79
CA LYS A 64 14.04 12.93 -4.08
C LYS A 64 13.63 13.93 -3.01
N ALA A 65 12.34 13.96 -2.63
CA ALA A 65 11.85 14.82 -1.54
C ALA A 65 12.56 14.52 -0.22
N MET A 66 12.78 13.25 0.10
CA MET A 66 13.45 12.82 1.33
C MET A 66 14.90 13.28 1.41
N ARG A 67 15.63 13.28 0.29
CA ARG A 67 17.02 13.79 0.23
C ARG A 67 17.13 15.29 0.38
N MET A 68 16.05 16.04 0.14
CA MET A 68 16.03 17.51 0.24
C MET A 68 15.63 17.99 1.64
N ARG A 69 15.30 17.09 2.57
CA ARG A 69 14.91 17.47 3.93
C ARG A 69 16.11 17.84 4.79
N GLU A 70 15.89 18.78 5.70
CA GLU A 70 16.86 19.14 6.74
C GLU A 70 16.92 18.11 7.87
N GLU A 71 15.77 17.54 8.25
CA GLU A 71 15.70 16.51 9.28
C GLU A 71 16.35 15.20 8.81
N LYS A 72 17.34 14.73 9.57
CA LYS A 72 18.01 13.47 9.30
C LYS A 72 17.10 12.29 9.63
N ILE A 73 16.92 11.40 8.66
CA ILE A 73 16.28 10.09 8.88
C ILE A 73 17.23 9.23 9.71
N THR A 74 16.72 8.65 10.78
CA THR A 74 17.51 7.82 11.71
C THR A 74 17.35 6.31 11.45
N CYS A 75 16.43 5.92 10.56
CA CYS A 75 16.22 4.52 10.19
C CYS A 75 17.48 3.83 9.64
N ASP A 76 18.37 4.56 8.96
CA ASP A 76 19.60 4.02 8.37
C ASP A 76 20.63 3.62 9.43
N THR A 77 20.49 4.13 10.66
CA THR A 77 21.34 3.80 11.80
C THR A 77 20.60 2.93 12.83
N CYS A 78 19.47 2.33 12.47
CA CYS A 78 18.70 1.48 13.36
C CYS A 78 19.53 0.24 13.77
N PRO A 79 19.86 0.06 15.07
CA PRO A 79 20.71 -1.04 15.51
C PRO A 79 19.97 -2.37 15.66
N HIS A 80 18.64 -2.36 15.49
CA HIS A 80 17.80 -3.49 15.82
C HIS A 80 17.79 -4.53 14.71
N ILE A 81 18.03 -5.78 15.10
CA ILE A 81 17.82 -6.94 14.23
C ILE A 81 16.34 -7.03 13.85
N ASP A 82 15.44 -6.60 14.73
CA ASP A 82 13.99 -6.60 14.49
C ASP A 82 13.48 -5.14 14.40
N PRO A 83 13.35 -4.54 13.21
CA PRO A 83 13.05 -3.13 13.07
C PRO A 83 11.57 -2.85 13.40
N GLY A 84 11.30 -1.87 14.27
CA GLY A 84 9.93 -1.53 14.70
C GLY A 84 8.95 -1.13 13.59
N CYS A 85 9.42 -0.77 12.38
CA CYS A 85 8.53 -0.57 11.24
C CYS A 85 7.79 -1.87 10.84
N CYS A 86 8.39 -3.04 11.08
CA CYS A 86 7.77 -4.34 10.87
C CYS A 86 6.83 -4.79 12.01
N HIS A 87 6.67 -3.97 13.05
CA HIS A 87 5.71 -4.19 14.14
C HIS A 87 4.48 -3.29 14.03
N GLN A 88 4.40 -2.46 12.98
CA GLN A 88 3.23 -1.62 12.76
C GLN A 88 2.04 -2.47 12.30
N LYS A 89 0.84 -2.11 12.76
CA LYS A 89 -0.40 -2.54 12.11
C LYS A 89 -0.49 -1.84 10.75
N VAL A 90 -0.25 -2.59 9.67
CA VAL A 90 -0.25 -2.07 8.30
C VAL A 90 -1.57 -2.39 7.64
N LEU A 91 -2.27 -1.33 7.23
CA LEU A 91 -3.43 -1.47 6.34
C LEU A 91 -3.04 -1.09 4.93
N ILE A 92 -3.55 -1.82 3.96
CA ILE A 92 -3.26 -1.61 2.54
C ILE A 92 -4.54 -1.61 1.73
N THR A 93 -4.49 -0.96 0.59
CA THR A 93 -5.56 -0.98 -0.41
C THR A 93 -5.42 -2.16 -1.37
N ILE A 94 -6.48 -2.45 -2.14
CA ILE A 94 -6.37 -3.43 -3.25
C ILE A 94 -5.29 -3.02 -4.26
N PHE A 95 -5.09 -1.72 -4.50
CA PHE A 95 -4.08 -1.19 -5.39
C PHE A 95 -2.66 -1.61 -4.97
N GLU A 96 -2.37 -1.58 -3.67
CA GLU A 96 -1.07 -1.95 -3.13
C GLU A 96 -0.89 -3.46 -2.98
N MET A 97 -1.99 -4.20 -2.82
CA MET A 97 -2.01 -5.65 -2.71
C MET A 97 -1.53 -6.33 -4.00
N LEU A 98 -1.99 -5.86 -5.16
CA LEU A 98 -1.71 -6.48 -6.45
C LEU A 98 -0.21 -6.67 -6.76
N PRO A 99 0.66 -5.65 -6.67
CA PRO A 99 2.09 -5.83 -6.90
C PRO A 99 2.76 -6.73 -5.84
N ILE A 100 2.27 -6.78 -4.60
CA ILE A 100 2.77 -7.69 -3.57
C ILE A 100 2.48 -9.15 -3.95
N VAL A 101 1.24 -9.42 -4.36
CA VAL A 101 0.82 -10.75 -4.82
C VAL A 101 1.63 -11.20 -6.02
N ARG A 102 1.76 -10.34 -7.05
CA ARG A 102 2.57 -10.63 -8.24
C ARG A 102 4.01 -10.96 -7.87
N TYR A 103 4.60 -10.20 -6.95
CA TYR A 103 5.94 -10.46 -6.43
C TYR A 103 6.03 -11.84 -5.76
N LEU A 104 5.08 -12.20 -4.89
CA LEU A 104 5.07 -13.49 -4.20
C LEU A 104 4.92 -14.67 -5.16
N LEU A 105 4.03 -14.55 -6.14
CA LEU A 105 3.82 -15.56 -7.19
C LEU A 105 5.09 -15.79 -8.01
N ARG A 106 5.76 -14.71 -8.44
CA ARG A 106 7.05 -14.80 -9.16
C ARG A 106 8.16 -15.47 -8.35
N GLN A 107 8.07 -15.42 -7.01
CA GLN A 107 9.02 -16.06 -6.11
C GLN A 107 8.62 -17.50 -5.73
N GLY A 108 7.49 -18.01 -6.23
CA GLY A 108 6.98 -19.34 -5.88
C GLY A 108 6.60 -19.47 -4.39
N ARG A 109 6.20 -18.36 -3.76
CA ARG A 109 5.90 -18.30 -2.32
C ARG A 109 4.44 -18.59 -1.96
N ASP A 110 3.59 -18.76 -2.97
CA ASP A 110 2.20 -19.12 -2.78
C ASP A 110 2.08 -20.62 -2.47
N THR A 111 2.03 -20.94 -1.18
CA THR A 111 1.96 -22.30 -0.65
C THR A 111 0.79 -22.40 0.33
N PRO A 112 0.18 -23.58 0.52
CA PRO A 112 -0.89 -23.76 1.50
C PRO A 112 -0.49 -23.31 2.91
N GLU A 113 0.74 -23.60 3.33
CA GLU A 113 1.28 -23.22 4.63
C GLU A 113 1.38 -21.70 4.75
N PHE A 114 1.83 -21.02 3.70
CA PHE A 114 1.92 -19.56 3.69
C PHE A 114 0.53 -18.90 3.67
N ARG A 115 -0.45 -19.47 2.95
CA ARG A 115 -1.84 -18.99 2.99
C ARG A 115 -2.45 -19.12 4.38
N ALA A 116 -2.26 -20.26 5.05
CA ALA A 116 -2.71 -20.45 6.44
C ALA A 116 -2.06 -19.45 7.41
N GLN A 117 -0.77 -19.15 7.22
CA GLN A 117 -0.08 -18.11 8.00
C GLN A 117 -0.68 -16.72 7.75
N LEU A 118 -0.93 -16.35 6.48
CA LEU A 118 -1.56 -15.07 6.13
C LEU A 118 -2.96 -14.93 6.73
N GLU A 119 -3.73 -16.02 6.76
CA GLU A 119 -5.06 -16.05 7.39
C GLU A 119 -4.97 -15.78 8.90
N ALA A 120 -4.13 -16.56 9.60
CA ALA A 120 -3.95 -16.42 11.05
C ALA A 120 -3.45 -15.02 11.44
N ASP A 121 -2.45 -14.50 10.72
CA ASP A 121 -1.91 -13.15 10.96
C ASP A 121 -2.90 -12.05 10.58
N GLY A 122 -3.74 -12.29 9.57
CA GLY A 122 -4.82 -11.40 9.17
C GLY A 122 -5.85 -11.26 10.28
N ILE A 123 -6.35 -12.38 10.82
CA ILE A 123 -7.30 -12.41 11.94
C ILE A 123 -6.70 -11.69 13.16
N MET A 124 -5.45 -11.99 13.50
CA MET A 124 -4.75 -11.38 14.63
C MET A 124 -4.60 -9.86 14.46
N MET A 125 -4.09 -9.40 13.31
CA MET A 125 -3.89 -7.97 13.04
C MET A 125 -5.21 -7.19 12.97
N GLU A 126 -6.27 -7.79 12.44
CA GLU A 126 -7.59 -7.17 12.39
C GLU A 126 -8.27 -7.09 13.75
N GLY A 127 -7.98 -8.03 14.66
CA GLY A 127 -8.56 -8.10 16.00
C GLY A 127 -8.02 -7.08 16.99
N MET A 128 -6.86 -6.46 16.71
CA MET A 128 -6.16 -5.56 17.64
C MET A 128 -6.15 -4.11 17.16
N GLY A 129 -6.18 -3.15 18.09
CA GLY A 129 -5.91 -1.74 17.78
C GLY A 129 -4.47 -1.51 17.29
N ARG A 130 -4.18 -0.39 16.62
CA ARG A 130 -2.80 -0.09 16.14
C ARG A 130 -1.78 -0.05 17.28
N THR A 131 -2.11 0.65 18.37
CA THR A 131 -1.25 0.76 19.56
C THR A 131 -1.10 -0.58 20.26
N GLU A 132 -2.20 -1.32 20.39
CA GLU A 132 -2.20 -2.66 20.98
C GLU A 132 -1.33 -3.62 20.20
N PHE A 133 -1.49 -3.70 18.88
CA PHE A 133 -0.68 -4.55 18.00
C PHE A 133 0.81 -4.22 18.12
N PHE A 134 1.16 -2.92 18.06
CA PHE A 134 2.56 -2.48 18.17
C PHE A 134 3.16 -2.76 19.56
N HIS A 135 2.45 -2.42 20.65
CA HIS A 135 2.95 -2.65 22.01
C HIS A 135 2.95 -4.13 22.41
N GLY A 136 2.04 -4.93 21.87
CA GLY A 136 2.01 -6.38 22.05
C GLY A 136 3.12 -7.12 21.31
N GLY A 137 3.98 -6.42 20.56
CA GLY A 137 5.05 -7.03 19.76
C GLY A 137 4.51 -7.82 18.56
N GLY A 138 3.34 -7.43 18.04
CA GLY A 138 2.75 -8.02 16.85
C GLY A 138 3.70 -7.86 15.66
N LYS A 139 4.11 -9.00 15.08
CA LYS A 139 5.05 -9.02 13.95
C LYS A 139 4.31 -9.06 12.63
N CYS A 140 4.80 -8.31 11.65
CA CYS A 140 4.37 -8.45 10.27
C CYS A 140 4.74 -9.84 9.73
N THR A 141 3.81 -10.52 9.06
CA THR A 141 4.02 -11.81 8.37
C THR A 141 5.23 -11.82 7.43
N PHE A 142 5.61 -10.65 6.92
CA PHE A 142 6.72 -10.52 5.99
C PHE A 142 8.07 -10.27 6.65
N LEU A 143 8.14 -10.13 7.96
CA LEU A 143 9.40 -10.03 8.70
C LEU A 143 10.06 -11.41 8.79
N GLN A 144 11.18 -11.58 8.09
CA GLN A 144 11.96 -12.81 8.07
C GLN A 144 13.43 -12.51 8.34
N SER A 145 14.00 -13.17 9.35
CA SER A 145 15.41 -13.01 9.72
C SER A 145 15.82 -11.54 9.90
N GLY A 146 14.94 -10.76 10.53
CA GLY A 146 15.17 -9.34 10.79
C GLY A 146 15.02 -8.40 9.58
N ARG A 147 14.53 -8.90 8.45
CA ARG A 147 14.35 -8.13 7.22
C ARG A 147 12.96 -8.32 6.65
N CYS A 148 12.44 -7.28 6.00
CA CYS A 148 11.19 -7.38 5.27
C CYS A 148 11.40 -8.19 3.98
N SER A 149 10.74 -9.34 3.88
CA SER A 149 10.82 -10.25 2.72
C SER A 149 10.12 -9.71 1.46
N ILE A 150 9.36 -8.62 1.58
CA ILE A 150 8.70 -7.92 0.46
C ILE A 150 9.17 -6.46 0.32
N TYR A 151 10.39 -6.14 0.78
CA TYR A 151 10.89 -4.76 0.84
C TYR A 151 10.74 -3.98 -0.48
N ALA A 152 10.99 -4.64 -1.62
CA ALA A 152 10.91 -4.04 -2.95
C ALA A 152 9.48 -3.60 -3.34
N VAL A 153 8.46 -4.29 -2.82
CA VAL A 153 7.03 -4.06 -3.11
C VAL A 153 6.25 -3.67 -1.86
N ARG A 154 6.93 -3.16 -0.83
CA ARG A 154 6.30 -2.80 0.44
C ARG A 154 5.19 -1.75 0.24
N PRO A 155 4.11 -1.76 1.04
CA PRO A 155 3.02 -0.79 0.93
C PRO A 155 3.45 0.64 1.22
N SER A 156 2.65 1.62 0.80
CA SER A 156 2.89 3.05 1.02
C SER A 156 3.14 3.40 2.48
N ALA A 157 2.31 2.87 3.39
CA ALA A 157 2.47 3.04 4.83
C ALA A 157 3.84 2.57 5.34
N CYS A 158 4.45 1.57 4.71
CA CYS A 158 5.80 1.09 5.04
C CYS A 158 6.88 1.90 4.31
N ARG A 159 6.66 2.29 3.05
CA ARG A 159 7.60 3.08 2.25
C ARG A 159 7.83 4.45 2.85
N SER A 160 6.80 5.04 3.43
CA SER A 160 6.84 6.39 3.98
C SER A 160 7.13 6.43 5.49
N TYR A 161 7.31 5.28 6.13
CA TYR A 161 7.62 5.21 7.56
C TYR A 161 9.10 5.49 7.80
N HIS A 162 9.47 6.78 7.80
CA HIS A 162 10.81 7.22 8.19
C HIS A 162 10.77 7.96 9.51
N VAL A 163 11.52 7.44 10.48
CA VAL A 163 11.70 8.02 11.81
C VAL A 163 12.83 9.07 11.75
N VAL A 164 12.62 10.18 12.45
CA VAL A 164 13.57 11.30 12.61
C VAL A 164 13.92 11.56 14.09
N SER A 165 13.32 10.79 15.01
CA SER A 165 13.76 10.68 16.41
C SER A 165 14.78 9.55 16.60
N GLU A 166 15.31 9.37 17.80
CA GLU A 166 16.24 8.27 18.13
C GLU A 166 15.66 6.88 17.73
N PRO A 167 16.41 6.04 16.97
CA PRO A 167 15.93 4.73 16.51
C PRO A 167 15.47 3.78 17.62
N GLU A 168 16.05 3.90 18.82
CA GLU A 168 15.74 3.11 20.02
C GLU A 168 14.30 3.29 20.50
N ARG A 169 13.67 4.42 20.14
CA ARG A 169 12.25 4.68 20.39
C ARG A 169 11.35 3.94 19.40
N CYS A 170 11.87 3.56 18.24
CA CYS A 170 11.12 2.83 17.23
C CYS A 170 11.13 1.31 17.51
N GLN A 171 10.66 0.91 18.70
CA GLN A 171 10.56 -0.48 19.13
C GLN A 171 9.25 -0.75 19.92
N PRO A 172 8.70 -1.97 19.84
CA PRO A 172 7.58 -2.39 20.69
C PRO A 172 7.84 -2.05 22.17
N GLY A 173 6.85 -1.45 22.83
CA GLY A 173 6.94 -1.03 24.24
C GLY A 173 7.72 0.27 24.52
N ARG A 174 8.25 0.96 23.48
CA ARG A 174 9.01 2.23 23.62
C ARG A 174 8.49 3.36 22.73
N TYR A 175 7.17 3.38 22.47
CA TYR A 175 6.55 4.25 21.44
C TYR A 175 6.53 5.76 21.80
N ASP A 176 7.02 6.15 22.97
CA ASP A 176 6.97 7.54 23.42
C ASP A 176 7.93 8.44 22.62
N GLY A 177 7.38 9.53 22.08
CA GLY A 177 8.17 10.54 21.39
C GLY A 177 8.78 10.09 20.06
N ILE A 178 8.22 9.07 19.39
CA ILE A 178 8.55 8.78 17.99
C ILE A 178 8.09 9.95 17.13
N ARG A 179 9.04 10.56 16.42
CA ARG A 179 8.74 11.52 15.36
C ARG A 179 9.02 10.85 14.03
N LYS A 180 8.04 10.91 13.13
CA LYS A 180 8.19 10.47 11.75
C LYS A 180 8.06 11.66 10.80
N ILE A 181 8.59 11.48 9.61
CA ILE A 181 8.37 12.42 8.52
C ILE A 181 6.86 12.58 8.26
N ASN A 182 6.44 13.76 7.81
CA ASN A 182 5.11 13.90 7.25
C ASN A 182 5.04 13.16 5.91
N ASP A 183 4.22 12.12 5.87
CA ASP A 183 3.98 11.24 4.73
C ASP A 183 2.62 11.46 4.05
N GLU A 184 1.88 12.49 4.46
CA GLU A 184 0.49 12.70 4.06
C GLU A 184 0.32 12.81 2.55
N ALA A 185 1.17 13.58 1.87
CA ALA A 185 1.10 13.72 0.41
C ALA A 185 1.29 12.37 -0.30
N TYR A 186 2.23 11.54 0.16
CA TYR A 186 2.49 10.23 -0.42
C TYR A 186 1.29 9.29 -0.25
N VAL A 187 0.75 9.23 0.97
CA VAL A 187 -0.43 8.41 1.28
C VAL A 187 -1.65 8.88 0.50
N ASN A 188 -1.89 10.19 0.41
CA ASN A 188 -3.05 10.74 -0.31
C ASN A 188 -3.00 10.38 -1.81
N GLU A 189 -1.83 10.46 -2.44
CA GLU A 189 -1.66 10.03 -3.83
C GLU A 189 -1.94 8.52 -4.01
N THR A 190 -1.50 7.67 -3.08
CA THR A 190 -1.85 6.24 -3.09
C THR A 190 -3.35 6.00 -2.96
N LEU A 191 -4.03 6.73 -2.08
CA LEU A 191 -5.48 6.63 -1.91
C LEU A 191 -6.22 7.09 -3.18
N LEU A 192 -5.77 8.17 -3.83
CA LEU A 192 -6.32 8.64 -5.11
C LEU A 192 -6.17 7.59 -6.23
N ALA A 193 -4.98 7.01 -6.38
CA ALA A 193 -4.75 5.93 -7.35
C ALA A 193 -5.64 4.70 -7.06
N SER A 194 -5.82 4.37 -5.77
CA SER A 194 -6.68 3.28 -5.32
C SER A 194 -8.15 3.50 -5.68
N ARG A 195 -8.64 4.74 -5.58
CA ARG A 195 -10.02 5.09 -5.99
C ARG A 195 -10.24 4.88 -7.47
N MET A 196 -9.30 5.32 -8.29
CA MET A 196 -9.37 5.12 -9.74
C MET A 196 -9.44 3.63 -10.07
N LEU A 197 -8.62 2.80 -9.42
CA LEU A 197 -8.70 1.34 -9.58
C LEU A 197 -10.07 0.79 -9.16
N ASN A 198 -10.60 1.20 -8.00
CA ASN A 198 -11.92 0.74 -7.55
C ASN A 198 -13.02 1.04 -8.59
N LYS A 199 -12.97 2.23 -9.19
CA LYS A 199 -13.90 2.62 -10.25
C LYS A 199 -13.78 1.71 -11.49
N GLU A 200 -12.55 1.44 -11.94
CA GLU A 200 -12.31 0.55 -13.10
C GLU A 200 -12.76 -0.90 -12.82
N LEU A 201 -12.68 -1.35 -11.57
CA LEU A 201 -13.18 -2.66 -11.14
C LEU A 201 -14.71 -2.71 -10.94
N GLY A 202 -15.42 -1.61 -11.20
CA GLY A 202 -16.87 -1.53 -10.99
C GLY A 202 -17.28 -1.68 -9.52
N LEU A 203 -16.36 -1.40 -8.61
CA LEU A 203 -16.61 -1.45 -7.18
C LEU A 203 -17.32 -0.15 -6.79
N LYS A 204 -18.52 -0.26 -6.23
CA LYS A 204 -19.32 0.91 -5.83
C LYS A 204 -18.50 1.76 -4.84
N GLU A 205 -18.09 2.96 -5.27
CA GLU A 205 -17.62 4.00 -4.35
C GLU A 205 -18.81 4.37 -3.44
N THR A 206 -18.79 3.98 -2.16
CA THR A 206 -19.62 4.64 -1.15
C THR A 206 -18.79 5.71 -0.46
N ALA A 207 -19.44 6.57 0.32
CA ALA A 207 -18.81 7.71 0.99
C ALA A 207 -17.58 7.36 1.85
N LYS A 208 -17.43 6.08 2.19
CA LYS A 208 -16.43 5.54 3.11
C LYS A 208 -15.61 4.38 2.48
N ARG A 209 -15.72 4.10 1.17
CA ARG A 209 -15.21 2.86 0.53
C ARG A 209 -13.96 3.06 -0.32
N ILE A 210 -12.78 2.99 0.30
CA ILE A 210 -11.61 2.40 -0.38
C ILE A 210 -11.48 0.99 0.19
N MET A 211 -11.49 -0.02 -0.69
CA MET A 211 -11.23 -1.38 -0.23
C MET A 211 -9.81 -1.47 0.31
N MET A 212 -9.76 -1.65 1.63
CA MET A 212 -8.55 -1.78 2.38
C MET A 212 -8.74 -2.80 3.48
N GLY A 213 -7.65 -3.30 4.02
CA GLY A 213 -7.66 -4.28 5.10
C GLY A 213 -6.27 -4.46 5.67
N ALA A 214 -6.15 -5.34 6.66
CA ALA A 214 -4.84 -5.72 7.18
C ALA A 214 -3.98 -6.34 6.07
N LEU A 215 -2.69 -6.00 6.04
CA LEU A 215 -1.76 -6.45 5.02
C LEU A 215 -1.82 -7.98 4.76
N PRO A 216 -1.78 -8.87 5.78
CA PRO A 216 -1.85 -10.31 5.54
C PRO A 216 -3.17 -10.75 4.89
N ARG A 217 -4.31 -10.24 5.39
CA ARG A 217 -5.64 -10.55 4.86
C ARG A 217 -5.81 -10.11 3.42
N MET A 218 -5.35 -8.91 3.09
CA MET A 218 -5.40 -8.39 1.72
C MET A 218 -4.52 -9.23 0.79
N VAL A 219 -3.30 -9.60 1.20
CA VAL A 219 -2.44 -10.46 0.37
C VAL A 219 -3.06 -11.84 0.15
N LEU A 220 -3.63 -12.47 1.17
CA LEU A 220 -4.35 -13.74 1.02
C LEU A 220 -5.48 -13.62 -0.01
N MET A 221 -6.34 -12.61 0.15
CA MET A 221 -7.43 -12.34 -0.80
C MET A 221 -6.89 -12.14 -2.21
N GLY A 222 -5.76 -11.46 -2.38
CA GLY A 222 -5.16 -11.23 -3.67
C GLY A 222 -4.60 -12.50 -4.33
N LEU A 223 -4.09 -13.46 -3.55
CA LEU A 223 -3.70 -14.79 -4.04
C LEU A 223 -4.92 -15.58 -4.52
N GLU A 224 -5.99 -15.63 -3.71
CA GLU A 224 -7.26 -16.27 -4.08
C GLU A 224 -7.90 -15.64 -5.32
N MET A 225 -7.85 -14.30 -5.39
CA MET A 225 -8.32 -13.53 -6.54
C MET A 225 -7.56 -13.90 -7.82
N TRP A 226 -6.25 -14.18 -7.71
CA TRP A 226 -5.41 -14.53 -8.86
C TRP A 226 -5.78 -15.89 -9.48
N GLU A 227 -6.35 -16.79 -8.69
CA GLU A 227 -6.84 -18.10 -9.13
C GLU A 227 -8.29 -18.04 -9.65
N ALA A 228 -9.02 -16.97 -9.34
CA ALA A 228 -10.42 -16.84 -9.70
C ALA A 228 -10.60 -16.61 -11.21
N ALA A 229 -11.48 -17.40 -11.83
CA ALA A 229 -11.81 -17.25 -13.25
C ALA A 229 -12.46 -15.88 -13.58
N ASP A 230 -13.21 -15.32 -12.63
CA ASP A 230 -13.74 -13.95 -12.68
C ASP A 230 -13.24 -13.20 -11.44
N PHE A 231 -12.05 -12.61 -11.55
CA PHE A 231 -11.45 -11.87 -10.44
C PHE A 231 -12.31 -10.67 -10.00
N GLN A 232 -13.01 -10.00 -10.93
CA GLN A 232 -13.90 -8.88 -10.61
C GLN A 232 -15.13 -9.38 -9.84
N GLY A 233 -15.71 -10.50 -10.23
CA GLY A 233 -16.78 -11.19 -9.50
C GLY A 233 -16.33 -11.62 -8.10
N PHE A 234 -15.14 -12.22 -7.99
CA PHE A 234 -14.54 -12.63 -6.73
C PHE A 234 -14.39 -11.44 -5.77
N VAL A 235 -13.77 -10.35 -6.23
CA VAL A 235 -13.57 -9.14 -5.42
C VAL A 235 -14.92 -8.54 -4.99
N ARG A 236 -15.92 -8.51 -5.88
CA ARG A 236 -17.27 -8.01 -5.56
C ARG A 236 -18.01 -8.89 -4.55
N ALA A 237 -17.72 -10.19 -4.51
CA ALA A 237 -18.36 -11.16 -3.63
C ALA A 237 -17.75 -11.21 -2.22
N GLN A 238 -16.58 -10.63 -1.99
CA GLN A 238 -15.96 -10.59 -0.65
C GLN A 238 -16.89 -9.85 0.34
N PRO A 239 -16.92 -10.27 1.62
CA PRO A 239 -17.79 -9.71 2.65
C PRO A 239 -17.25 -8.36 3.16
N TRP A 240 -17.19 -7.38 2.26
CA TRP A 240 -16.75 -6.04 2.58
C TRP A 240 -17.70 -5.37 3.57
N PRO A 241 -17.19 -4.52 4.47
CA PRO A 241 -18.06 -3.71 5.30
C PRO A 241 -19.04 -2.90 4.43
N THR A 242 -20.29 -2.89 4.84
CA THR A 242 -21.37 -2.06 4.31
C THR A 242 -21.38 -0.72 5.05
N ASP A 243 -22.08 0.28 4.52
CA ASP A 243 -22.19 1.57 5.21
C ASP A 243 -22.74 1.42 6.65
N ASP A 244 -23.57 0.39 6.89
CA ASP A 244 -24.22 0.09 8.18
C ASP A 244 -23.27 -0.51 9.23
N ASN A 245 -22.16 -1.14 8.84
CA ASN A 245 -21.22 -1.77 9.78
C ASN A 245 -19.80 -1.21 9.67
N LEU A 246 -19.63 -0.15 8.88
CA LEU A 246 -18.32 0.44 8.64
C LEU A 246 -17.79 1.18 9.86
N ASP A 247 -18.65 1.75 10.69
CA ASP A 247 -18.20 2.40 11.92
C ASP A 247 -17.70 1.36 12.94
N ASP A 248 -18.35 0.20 13.06
CA ASP A 248 -17.82 -0.95 13.82
C ASP A 248 -16.50 -1.49 13.25
N TRP A 249 -16.36 -1.41 11.93
CA TRP A 249 -15.13 -1.76 11.25
C TRP A 249 -14.05 -0.71 11.55
N ILE A 250 -14.36 0.58 11.54
CA ILE A 250 -13.43 1.68 11.84
C ILE A 250 -13.04 1.74 13.33
N ASP A 251 -13.99 1.68 14.25
CA ASP A 251 -13.85 1.86 15.71
C ASP A 251 -13.12 0.70 16.40
N LYS A 252 -13.14 -0.51 15.81
CA LYS A 252 -12.23 -1.61 16.19
C LYS A 252 -10.79 -1.38 15.71
N GLY A 253 -10.43 -0.13 15.40
CA GLY A 253 -9.11 0.29 14.95
C GLY A 253 -8.78 -0.11 13.51
N LYS A 254 -9.75 -0.18 12.59
CA LYS A 254 -9.53 -0.73 11.23
C LYS A 254 -9.56 0.27 10.06
N ASN A 255 -9.59 1.59 10.28
CA ASN A 255 -9.18 2.52 9.22
C ASN A 255 -8.61 3.86 9.75
N PRO A 256 -7.28 4.01 9.85
CA PRO A 256 -6.64 5.26 10.28
C PRO A 256 -6.76 6.38 9.23
N TYR A 257 -7.35 6.10 8.08
CA TYR A 257 -7.54 7.06 6.99
C TYR A 257 -9.00 7.51 6.82
N ALA A 258 -9.93 7.08 7.68
CA ALA A 258 -11.35 7.42 7.54
C ALA A 258 -11.58 8.95 7.42
N GLU A 259 -10.92 9.75 8.28
CA GLU A 259 -10.97 11.20 8.23
C GLU A 259 -10.29 11.77 6.97
N ARG A 260 -9.16 11.20 6.54
CA ARG A 260 -8.46 11.63 5.31
C ARG A 260 -9.27 11.32 4.05
N LEU A 261 -9.93 10.17 3.99
CA LEU A 261 -10.82 9.80 2.89
C LEU A 261 -12.00 10.78 2.76
N TYR A 262 -12.55 11.21 3.90
CA TYR A 262 -13.55 12.26 3.94
C TYR A 262 -13.01 13.60 3.42
N GLN A 263 -11.81 14.02 3.83
CA GLN A 263 -11.17 15.27 3.38
C GLN A 263 -10.81 15.29 1.90
N ILE A 264 -10.32 14.17 1.35
CA ILE A 264 -10.03 14.03 -0.10
C ILE A 264 -11.31 14.24 -0.93
N ARG A 265 -12.47 13.84 -0.40
CA ARG A 265 -13.76 14.00 -1.05
C ARG A 265 -14.27 15.44 -0.97
N SER A 266 -14.31 16.04 0.22
CA SER A 266 -14.88 17.38 0.41
C SER A 266 -14.17 18.45 -0.40
N LYS A 267 -12.85 18.33 -0.60
CA LYS A 267 -12.07 19.23 -1.46
C LYS A 267 -12.45 19.13 -2.95
N LYS A 268 -12.91 17.96 -3.42
CA LYS A 268 -13.34 17.76 -4.80
C LYS A 268 -14.81 18.18 -5.01
N ASP A 269 -15.67 17.86 -4.05
CA ASP A 269 -17.09 18.26 -4.07
C ASP A 269 -17.24 19.80 -3.90
N GLY A 270 -16.21 20.49 -3.38
CA GLY A 270 -16.11 21.96 -3.35
C GLY A 270 -15.54 22.62 -4.62
N LEU A 271 -14.92 21.86 -5.53
CA LEU A 271 -14.41 22.35 -6.81
C LEU A 271 -15.46 22.30 -7.94
N ASP A 272 -16.60 21.64 -7.71
CA ASP A 272 -17.73 21.52 -8.64
C ASP A 272 -18.96 22.35 -8.22
N ARG A 273 -18.82 23.40 -7.40
CA ARG A 273 -19.85 24.44 -7.26
C ARG A 273 -19.48 25.70 -8.05
N PRO A 274 -19.68 25.74 -9.38
CA PRO A 274 -19.84 27.01 -10.06
C PRO A 274 -21.20 27.62 -9.62
N GLY A 275 -21.14 28.68 -8.81
CA GLY A 275 -22.28 29.56 -8.55
C GLY A 275 -23.34 29.01 -7.59
N GLN A 276 -23.17 29.33 -6.31
CA GLN A 276 -24.27 29.90 -5.52
C GLN A 276 -23.84 31.30 -5.09
#